data_AF-A0A316VZZ3-F1
#
_entry.id   AF-A0A316VZZ3-F1
#
_cell.length_a   1.000
_cell.length_b   1.000
_cell.length_c   1.000
_cell.angle_alpha   90.00
_cell.angle_beta   90.00
_cell.angle_gamma   90.00
#
_symmetry.space_group_name_H-M   'P 1'
#
loop_
_entity.id
_entity.type
_entity.pdbx_description
1 polymer ?
#
loop_
_entity_poly.entity_id
_entity_poly.type
_entity_poly.pdbx_seq_one_letter_code
_entity_poly.pdbx_strand_id
1 'polypeptide(L)'
;PVGSSNPGSEPVGGTQFYAATPLNLTSALAVTLSYSVFFPASFDWVKGGKLPGLYGGRESCSGGDEASDCWSARFMWRPDGAGELYMYLPQVQQDPAICQLPPHTICNGDYGLSLGRGSFSFTRGAWTRLTQTIELGIGANVQDGKLTVYSNGRQVLHFDRVAFPAAHKGLFFSTFFGGHGDEWATPRPQAVYFKGFRVTITR
;
A
#
# COMPACT_ATOMS: atom_id res chain seq x y z
N PRO A 1 0.69 8.71 18.91
CA PRO A 1 0.81 9.70 20.01
C PRO A 1 1.38 11.01 19.47
N VAL A 2 1.29 12.14 20.18
CA VAL A 2 2.02 13.36 19.74
C VAL A 2 3.48 13.03 19.47
N GLY A 3 4.06 13.54 18.39
CA GLY A 3 5.48 13.32 18.07
C GLY A 3 5.79 11.97 17.41
N SER A 4 4.84 11.04 17.32
CA SER A 4 5.11 9.73 16.74
C SER A 4 5.04 9.75 15.21
N SER A 5 6.04 9.17 14.54
CA SER A 5 6.08 9.03 13.08
C SER A 5 6.10 7.58 12.60
N ASN A 6 6.59 6.62 13.40
CA ASN A 6 6.70 5.20 13.04
C ASN A 6 6.62 4.29 14.28
N PRO A 7 6.35 2.99 14.14
CA PRO A 7 6.15 2.08 15.27
C PRO A 7 7.46 1.53 15.86
N GLY A 8 8.62 1.82 15.26
CA GLY A 8 9.94 1.40 15.72
C GLY A 8 10.72 2.51 16.44
N SER A 9 10.10 3.65 16.74
CA SER A 9 10.72 4.78 17.43
C SER A 9 9.82 5.26 18.58
N GLU A 10 10.42 5.97 19.53
CA GLU A 10 9.68 6.63 20.61
C GLU A 10 9.31 8.08 20.24
N PRO A 11 8.09 8.54 20.55
CA PRO A 11 6.99 7.77 21.11
C PRO A 11 6.38 6.81 20.08
N VAL A 12 6.05 5.58 20.49
CA VAL A 12 5.49 4.55 19.60
C VAL A 12 4.16 5.01 18.97
N GLY A 13 4.11 5.05 17.64
CA GLY A 13 2.91 5.41 16.89
C GLY A 13 2.57 4.43 15.78
N GLY A 14 1.33 3.97 15.77
CA GLY A 14 0.85 3.01 14.78
C GLY A 14 1.23 1.58 15.12
N THR A 15 1.21 0.70 14.13
CA THR A 15 1.58 -0.71 14.27
C THR A 15 1.94 -1.31 12.92
N GLN A 16 2.74 -2.38 12.95
CA GLN A 16 3.02 -3.17 11.76
C GLN A 16 3.21 -4.65 12.11
N PHE A 17 2.71 -5.52 11.23
CA PHE A 17 2.90 -6.97 11.29
C PHE A 17 2.59 -7.61 9.93
N TYR A 18 3.16 -8.78 9.69
CA TYR A 18 2.81 -9.63 8.58
C TYR A 18 1.79 -10.68 9.05
N ALA A 19 0.70 -10.83 8.31
CA ALA A 19 -0.33 -11.81 8.60
C ALA A 19 -0.42 -12.82 7.45
N ALA A 20 -0.08 -14.07 7.76
CA ALA A 20 -0.47 -15.20 6.93
C ALA A 20 -2.00 -15.29 6.90
N THR A 21 -2.55 -15.67 5.76
CA THR A 21 -4.00 -15.87 5.62
C THR A 21 -4.35 -17.34 5.85
N PRO A 22 -5.60 -17.66 6.25
CA PRO A 22 -6.06 -19.05 6.26
C PRO A 22 -6.07 -19.70 4.87
N LEU A 23 -5.96 -18.90 3.80
CA LEU A 23 -5.86 -19.36 2.42
C LEU A 23 -4.40 -19.70 2.11
N ASN A 24 -4.20 -20.81 1.39
CA ASN A 24 -2.92 -21.08 0.76
C ASN A 24 -2.78 -20.21 -0.49
N LEU A 25 -1.92 -19.18 -0.41
CA LEU A 25 -1.71 -18.24 -1.50
C LEU A 25 -0.54 -18.62 -2.41
N THR A 26 0.21 -19.69 -2.11
CA THR A 26 1.46 -20.03 -2.81
C THR A 26 1.27 -20.29 -4.30
N SER A 27 0.12 -20.84 -4.70
CA SER A 27 -0.24 -21.07 -6.11
C SER A 27 -1.31 -20.11 -6.65
N ALA A 28 -1.73 -19.12 -5.85
CA ALA A 28 -2.71 -18.15 -6.30
C ALA A 28 -2.04 -17.21 -7.32
N LEU A 29 -2.69 -17.02 -8.48
CA LEU A 29 -2.24 -16.04 -9.47
C LEU A 29 -2.90 -14.67 -9.27
N ALA A 30 -4.11 -14.64 -8.71
CA ALA A 30 -4.84 -13.41 -8.45
C ALA A 30 -5.38 -13.39 -7.02
N VAL A 31 -4.99 -12.39 -6.26
CA VAL A 31 -5.44 -12.19 -4.87
C VAL A 31 -6.01 -10.80 -4.69
N THR A 32 -7.21 -10.75 -4.12
CA THR A 32 -7.89 -9.50 -3.78
C THR A 32 -7.90 -9.30 -2.27
N LEU A 33 -7.45 -8.13 -1.82
CA LEU A 33 -7.62 -7.62 -0.47
C LEU A 33 -8.68 -6.52 -0.48
N SER A 34 -9.61 -6.54 0.48
CA SER A 34 -10.49 -5.40 0.75
C SER A 34 -10.63 -5.15 2.25
N TYR A 35 -10.78 -3.88 2.62
CA TYR A 35 -11.09 -3.44 3.98
C TYR A 35 -11.67 -2.02 3.94
N SER A 36 -12.24 -1.57 5.05
CA SER A 36 -12.65 -0.16 5.22
C SER A 36 -11.76 0.53 6.25
N VAL A 37 -11.41 1.77 5.97
CA VAL A 37 -10.64 2.65 6.85
C VAL A 37 -11.45 3.89 7.17
N PHE A 38 -11.35 4.39 8.40
CA PHE A 38 -12.01 5.60 8.87
C PHE A 38 -11.01 6.52 9.54
N PHE A 39 -10.96 7.75 9.04
CA PHE A 39 -10.21 8.85 9.62
C PHE A 39 -11.19 9.76 10.37
N PRO A 40 -10.97 10.06 11.66
CA PRO A 40 -11.82 11.00 12.41
C PRO A 40 -12.01 12.35 11.72
N ALA A 41 -13.12 13.05 12.01
CA ALA A 41 -13.39 14.40 11.49
C ALA A 41 -12.24 15.39 11.78
N SER A 42 -11.57 15.18 12.93
CA SER A 42 -10.41 15.92 13.40
C SER A 42 -9.08 15.24 13.04
N PHE A 43 -8.98 14.42 11.99
CA PHE A 43 -7.70 13.83 11.62
C PHE A 43 -6.76 14.88 10.99
N ASP A 44 -5.51 14.95 11.43
CA ASP A 44 -4.45 15.70 10.77
C ASP A 44 -3.69 14.78 9.82
N TRP A 45 -3.68 15.10 8.52
CA TRP A 45 -3.01 14.29 7.50
C TRP A 45 -1.48 14.36 7.60
N VAL A 46 -0.94 15.46 8.17
CA VAL A 46 0.48 15.80 8.12
C VAL A 46 0.99 15.68 6.67
N LYS A 47 2.11 14.99 6.44
CA LYS A 47 2.66 14.70 5.10
C LYS A 47 2.20 13.35 4.54
N GLY A 48 1.48 12.56 5.34
CA GLY A 48 1.02 11.24 4.96
C GLY A 48 1.37 10.13 5.94
N GLY A 49 1.03 8.90 5.55
CA GLY A 49 1.30 7.70 6.31
C GLY A 49 0.83 6.45 5.60
N LYS A 50 1.15 5.28 6.17
CA LYS A 50 1.01 3.96 5.56
C LYS A 50 -0.31 3.34 5.94
N LEU A 51 -0.84 2.51 5.06
CA LEU A 51 -2.04 1.72 5.27
C LEU A 51 -1.81 0.27 4.80
N PRO A 52 -2.56 -0.70 5.36
CA PRO A 52 -2.39 -2.13 5.05
C PRO A 52 -2.51 -2.47 3.57
N GLY A 53 -1.78 -3.50 3.13
CA GLY A 53 -1.78 -3.98 1.76
C GLY A 53 -1.30 -5.42 1.61
N LEU A 54 -1.36 -5.97 0.40
CA LEU A 54 -0.82 -7.29 0.08
C LEU A 54 0.71 -7.26 -0.04
N TYR A 55 1.33 -8.41 0.16
CA TYR A 55 2.76 -8.63 -0.09
C TYR A 55 3.04 -10.05 -0.58
N GLY A 56 4.22 -10.23 -1.15
CA GLY A 56 4.73 -11.51 -1.65
C GLY A 56 6.25 -11.64 -1.50
N GLY A 57 6.75 -12.87 -1.61
CA GLY A 57 8.15 -13.21 -1.37
C GLY A 57 8.55 -13.09 0.11
N ARG A 58 9.75 -12.58 0.38
CA ARG A 58 10.21 -12.35 1.76
C ARG A 58 9.52 -11.17 2.43
N GLU A 59 9.59 -11.15 3.75
CA GLU A 59 9.15 -10.02 4.56
C GLU A 59 10.15 -8.86 4.50
N SER A 60 9.78 -7.73 5.09
CA SER A 60 10.59 -6.50 5.13
C SER A 60 10.84 -5.85 3.75
N CYS A 61 10.01 -6.13 2.75
CA CYS A 61 10.04 -5.48 1.43
C CYS A 61 9.58 -4.01 1.48
N SER A 62 10.38 -3.16 2.13
CA SER A 62 10.07 -1.77 2.47
C SER A 62 11.32 -1.00 2.91
N GLY A 63 11.21 0.31 3.15
CA GLY A 63 12.28 1.07 3.81
C GLY A 63 13.49 1.40 2.94
N GLY A 64 13.38 1.25 1.62
CA GLY A 64 14.48 1.45 0.66
C GLY A 64 15.03 0.16 0.07
N ASP A 65 14.36 -0.96 0.34
CA ASP A 65 14.67 -2.25 -0.26
C ASP A 65 14.50 -2.25 -1.79
N GLU A 66 15.46 -2.84 -2.50
CA GLU A 66 15.46 -2.99 -3.98
C GLU A 66 14.37 -3.94 -4.51
N ALA A 67 13.79 -4.75 -3.62
CA ALA A 67 12.70 -5.67 -3.90
C ALA A 67 13.00 -6.69 -5.02
N SER A 68 14.23 -7.23 -5.05
CA SER A 68 14.66 -8.20 -6.07
C SER A 68 13.98 -9.57 -5.99
N ASP A 69 13.50 -9.95 -4.80
CA ASP A 69 12.92 -11.26 -4.46
C ASP A 69 11.62 -11.15 -3.64
N CYS A 70 11.04 -9.95 -3.56
CA CYS A 70 9.83 -9.66 -2.81
C CYS A 70 9.05 -8.51 -3.45
N TRP A 71 7.81 -8.32 -3.00
CA TRP A 71 7.06 -7.11 -3.33
C TRP A 71 6.09 -6.76 -2.21
N SER A 72 5.77 -5.48 -2.08
CA SER A 72 4.67 -5.03 -1.23
C SER A 72 3.81 -4.01 -1.97
N ALA A 73 2.50 -4.08 -1.76
CA ALA A 73 1.51 -3.20 -2.37
C ALA A 73 0.64 -2.62 -1.26
N ARG A 74 1.19 -1.63 -0.53
CA ARG A 74 0.51 -0.92 0.56
C ARG A 74 -0.24 0.27 0.02
N PHE A 75 -1.16 0.81 0.81
CA PHE A 75 -1.72 2.12 0.53
C PHE A 75 -0.98 3.20 1.32
N MET A 76 -1.06 4.44 0.88
CA MET A 76 -0.70 5.59 1.71
C MET A 76 -1.79 6.66 1.65
N TRP A 77 -1.95 7.39 2.76
CA TRP A 77 -2.59 8.71 2.73
C TRP A 77 -1.52 9.78 2.57
N ARG A 78 -1.93 10.93 2.05
CA ARG A 78 -1.14 12.13 1.78
C ARG A 78 -1.89 13.36 2.30
N PRO A 79 -1.32 14.58 2.19
CA PRO A 79 -2.03 15.80 2.53
C PRO A 79 -3.41 15.86 1.86
N ASP A 80 -4.34 16.52 2.54
CA ASP A 80 -5.74 16.67 2.10
C ASP A 80 -6.50 15.37 1.87
N GLY A 81 -5.97 14.25 2.39
CA GLY A 81 -6.59 12.93 2.29
C GLY A 81 -6.37 12.29 0.94
N ALA A 82 -5.47 12.80 0.09
CA ALA A 82 -5.13 12.12 -1.16
C ALA A 82 -4.62 10.69 -0.87
N GLY A 83 -5.12 9.72 -1.63
CA GLY A 83 -4.72 8.32 -1.54
C GLY A 83 -3.78 7.93 -2.69
N GLU A 84 -2.89 6.98 -2.43
CA GLU A 84 -2.02 6.36 -3.44
C GLU A 84 -1.85 4.87 -3.15
N LEU A 85 -1.51 4.11 -4.18
CA LEU A 85 -0.89 2.79 -4.01
C LEU A 85 0.61 2.99 -3.89
N TYR A 86 1.21 2.48 -2.82
CA TYR A 86 2.63 2.60 -2.51
C TYR A 86 3.31 1.24 -2.59
N MET A 87 4.08 1.02 -3.65
CA MET A 87 4.61 -0.29 -4.00
C MET A 87 6.13 -0.38 -3.85
N TYR A 88 6.59 -1.53 -3.37
CA TYR A 88 7.97 -1.97 -3.55
C TYR A 88 7.97 -3.08 -4.59
N LEU A 89 8.73 -2.86 -5.66
CA LEU A 89 8.91 -3.72 -6.83
C LEU A 89 10.33 -3.51 -7.36
N PRO A 90 10.93 -4.47 -8.08
CA PRO A 90 12.23 -4.30 -8.71
C PRO A 90 12.10 -3.29 -9.85
N GLN A 91 12.42 -2.01 -9.58
CA GLN A 91 12.08 -0.89 -10.47
C GLN A 91 12.69 -1.01 -11.86
N VAL A 92 13.93 -1.50 -11.95
CA VAL A 92 14.66 -1.70 -13.22
C VAL A 92 13.99 -2.72 -14.16
N GLN A 93 13.10 -3.55 -13.64
CA GLN A 93 12.38 -4.57 -14.41
C GLN A 93 10.96 -4.14 -14.81
N GLN A 94 10.48 -3.00 -14.30
CA GLN A 94 9.13 -2.52 -14.60
C GLN A 94 9.05 -1.83 -15.95
N ASP A 95 7.88 -1.90 -16.58
CA ASP A 95 7.57 -1.07 -17.74
C ASP A 95 7.60 0.41 -17.31
N PRO A 96 8.39 1.29 -17.95
CA PRO A 96 8.50 2.70 -17.59
C PRO A 96 7.15 3.46 -17.55
N ALA A 97 6.13 2.98 -18.27
CA ALA A 97 4.79 3.53 -18.25
C ALA A 97 4.12 3.44 -16.87
N ILE A 98 4.58 2.54 -15.97
CA ILE A 98 4.09 2.49 -14.59
C ILE A 98 4.32 3.83 -13.89
N CYS A 99 5.38 4.55 -14.25
CA CYS A 99 5.74 5.85 -13.69
C CYS A 99 4.94 7.02 -14.28
N GLN A 100 4.06 6.76 -15.24
CA GLN A 100 3.25 7.75 -15.94
C GLN A 100 1.75 7.64 -15.59
N LEU A 101 1.40 6.78 -14.64
CA LEU A 101 0.01 6.57 -14.24
C LEU A 101 -0.60 7.86 -13.67
N PRO A 102 -1.78 8.29 -14.16
CA PRO A 102 -2.45 9.47 -13.66
C PRO A 102 -3.05 9.24 -12.26
N PRO A 103 -3.42 10.32 -11.55
CA PRO A 103 -3.18 11.72 -11.90
C PRO A 103 -1.74 12.17 -11.58
N HIS A 104 -1.02 11.44 -10.73
CA HIS A 104 0.34 11.75 -10.35
C HIS A 104 1.06 10.50 -9.84
N THR A 105 2.19 10.16 -10.45
CA THR A 105 3.02 9.04 -10.03
C THR A 105 4.45 9.50 -9.80
N ILE A 106 5.06 8.97 -8.73
CA ILE A 106 6.45 9.25 -8.38
C ILE A 106 7.19 7.92 -8.27
N CYS A 107 8.14 7.71 -9.17
CA CYS A 107 9.14 6.66 -9.07
C CYS A 107 10.43 7.27 -8.57
N ASN A 108 10.84 6.93 -7.35
CA ASN A 108 12.12 7.32 -6.77
C ASN A 108 12.95 6.04 -6.60
N GLY A 109 14.22 6.04 -7.02
CA GLY A 109 15.13 4.92 -6.80
C GLY A 109 15.38 4.59 -5.33
N ASP A 110 15.29 5.56 -4.42
CA ASP A 110 15.61 5.36 -3.00
C ASP A 110 14.50 4.67 -2.19
N TYR A 111 13.26 4.66 -2.70
CA TYR A 111 12.09 4.22 -1.94
C TYR A 111 11.02 3.57 -2.84
N GLY A 112 9.88 3.19 -2.25
CA GLY A 112 8.76 2.64 -3.01
C GLY A 112 8.16 3.62 -4.03
N LEU A 113 7.51 3.06 -5.04
CA LEU A 113 6.74 3.74 -6.07
C LEU A 113 5.44 4.29 -5.51
N SER A 114 5.18 5.58 -5.68
CA SER A 114 3.91 6.22 -5.35
C SER A 114 3.05 6.28 -6.61
N LEU A 115 2.14 5.32 -6.78
CA LEU A 115 1.32 5.18 -7.98
C LEU A 115 -0.04 5.88 -7.81
N GLY A 116 -0.38 6.75 -8.77
CA GLY A 116 -1.69 7.38 -8.87
C GLY A 116 -2.10 8.17 -7.64
N ARG A 117 -1.19 8.93 -7.03
CA ARG A 117 -1.48 9.80 -5.89
C ARG A 117 -2.58 10.79 -6.23
N GLY A 118 -3.67 10.75 -5.47
CA GLY A 118 -4.84 11.58 -5.69
C GLY A 118 -5.88 10.98 -6.66
N SER A 119 -5.66 9.76 -7.15
CA SER A 119 -6.68 9.01 -7.92
C SER A 119 -7.93 8.69 -7.09
N PHE A 120 -7.79 8.71 -5.77
CA PHE A 120 -8.88 8.67 -4.80
C PHE A 120 -8.52 9.53 -3.59
N SER A 121 -9.51 9.81 -2.74
CA SER A 121 -9.32 10.53 -1.49
C SER A 121 -10.03 9.87 -0.31
N PHE A 122 -9.52 10.14 0.88
CA PHE A 122 -10.11 9.79 2.16
C PHE A 122 -10.89 10.99 2.69
N THR A 123 -12.17 10.79 2.96
CA THR A 123 -12.99 11.82 3.60
C THR A 123 -12.95 11.62 5.11
N ARG A 124 -12.55 12.67 5.83
CA ARG A 124 -12.62 12.68 7.30
C ARG A 124 -14.06 12.48 7.77
N GLY A 125 -14.25 11.73 8.84
CA GLY A 125 -15.57 11.42 9.39
C GLY A 125 -16.36 10.41 8.56
N ALA A 126 -15.76 9.76 7.56
CA ALA A 126 -16.41 8.77 6.72
C ALA A 126 -15.55 7.51 6.54
N TRP A 127 -16.22 6.39 6.26
CA TRP A 127 -15.56 5.15 5.89
C TRP A 127 -15.20 5.17 4.40
N THR A 128 -13.95 4.86 4.09
CA THR A 128 -13.52 4.56 2.71
C THR A 128 -13.24 3.07 2.61
N ARG A 129 -13.94 2.38 1.70
CA ARG A 129 -13.66 0.98 1.36
C ARG A 129 -12.58 0.95 0.29
N LEU A 130 -11.43 0.37 0.63
CA LEU A 130 -10.35 0.09 -0.31
C LEU A 130 -10.44 -1.36 -0.78
N THR A 131 -10.12 -1.59 -2.05
CA THR A 131 -9.93 -2.92 -2.61
C THR A 131 -8.74 -2.88 -3.55
N GLN A 132 -7.82 -3.83 -3.42
CA GLN A 132 -6.76 -4.06 -4.40
C GLN A 132 -6.79 -5.51 -4.86
N THR A 133 -6.68 -5.71 -6.16
CA THR A 133 -6.43 -7.00 -6.78
C THR A 133 -5.03 -6.97 -7.37
N ILE A 134 -4.22 -7.95 -7.02
CA ILE A 134 -2.90 -8.18 -7.60
C ILE A 134 -2.95 -9.49 -8.35
N GLU A 135 -2.60 -9.46 -9.62
CA GLU A 135 -2.48 -10.61 -10.52
C GLU A 135 -1.00 -10.76 -10.90
N LEU A 136 -0.37 -11.88 -10.59
CA LEU A 136 1.09 -12.04 -10.73
C LEU A 136 1.57 -12.18 -12.18
N GLY A 137 0.68 -12.55 -13.10
CA GLY A 137 1.08 -13.01 -14.43
C GLY A 137 1.51 -14.47 -14.42
N ILE A 138 2.15 -14.92 -15.50
CA ILE A 138 2.51 -16.33 -15.72
C ILE A 138 4.00 -16.57 -15.42
N GLY A 139 4.84 -15.54 -15.58
CA GLY A 139 6.28 -15.62 -15.35
C GLY A 139 6.76 -14.68 -14.24
N ALA A 140 7.69 -15.17 -13.41
CA ALA A 140 8.39 -14.29 -12.48
C ALA A 140 9.19 -13.25 -13.27
N ASN A 141 9.10 -11.98 -12.85
CA ASN A 141 9.76 -10.84 -13.48
C ASN A 141 9.37 -10.61 -14.96
N VAL A 142 8.21 -11.12 -15.38
CA VAL A 142 7.62 -10.82 -16.68
C VAL A 142 6.58 -9.71 -16.50
N GLN A 143 6.55 -8.75 -17.42
CA GLN A 143 5.61 -7.61 -17.40
C GLN A 143 4.21 -8.02 -17.89
N ASP A 144 3.66 -9.10 -17.33
CA ASP A 144 2.33 -9.65 -17.63
C ASP A 144 1.41 -9.70 -16.39
N GLY A 145 1.91 -9.22 -15.25
CA GLY A 145 1.14 -9.02 -14.03
C GLY A 145 0.28 -7.76 -14.06
N LYS A 146 -0.77 -7.74 -13.24
CA LYS A 146 -1.73 -6.65 -13.17
C LYS A 146 -1.96 -6.19 -11.73
N LEU A 147 -2.22 -4.90 -11.58
CA LEU A 147 -2.75 -4.33 -10.36
C LEU A 147 -4.03 -3.56 -10.70
N THR A 148 -5.04 -3.68 -9.84
CA THR A 148 -6.26 -2.89 -9.94
C THR A 148 -6.68 -2.43 -8.54
N VAL A 149 -6.97 -1.14 -8.38
CA VAL A 149 -7.43 -0.54 -7.12
C VAL A 149 -8.82 0.03 -7.31
N TYR A 150 -9.67 -0.21 -6.31
CA TYR A 150 -10.98 0.40 -6.16
C TYR A 150 -11.07 1.17 -4.85
N SER A 151 -11.69 2.35 -4.91
CA SER A 151 -12.12 3.12 -3.74
C SER A 151 -13.64 3.28 -3.78
N ASN A 152 -14.32 2.85 -2.72
CA ASN A 152 -15.79 2.85 -2.61
C ASN A 152 -16.48 2.21 -3.83
N GLY A 153 -15.88 1.15 -4.38
CA GLY A 153 -16.43 0.39 -5.53
C GLY A 153 -16.12 1.00 -6.91
N ARG A 154 -15.50 2.18 -6.98
CA ARG A 154 -15.04 2.77 -8.24
C ARG A 154 -13.58 2.39 -8.50
N GLN A 155 -13.26 1.92 -9.70
CA GLN A 155 -11.88 1.71 -10.12
C GLN A 155 -11.15 3.05 -10.20
N VAL A 156 -10.01 3.16 -9.54
CA VAL A 156 -9.21 4.40 -9.41
C VAL A 156 -7.80 4.25 -9.93
N LEU A 157 -7.28 3.02 -9.98
CA LEU A 157 -5.97 2.73 -10.56
C LEU A 157 -6.01 1.37 -11.25
N HIS A 158 -5.36 1.27 -12.40
CA HIS A 158 -5.15 0.01 -13.10
C HIS A 158 -3.83 0.08 -13.87
N PHE A 159 -3.07 -1.01 -13.86
CA PHE A 159 -1.91 -1.20 -14.70
C PHE A 159 -1.71 -2.70 -14.93
N ASP A 160 -1.36 -3.09 -16.15
CA ASP A 160 -1.42 -4.47 -16.63
C ASP A 160 -0.08 -5.02 -17.15
N ARG A 161 1.01 -4.32 -16.85
CA ARG A 161 2.38 -4.64 -17.26
C ARG A 161 3.35 -4.62 -16.08
N VAL A 162 2.94 -5.20 -14.96
CA VAL A 162 3.73 -5.28 -13.72
C VAL A 162 4.60 -6.53 -13.73
N ALA A 163 5.88 -6.39 -13.41
CA ALA A 163 6.78 -7.53 -13.22
C ALA A 163 6.89 -7.88 -11.72
N PHE A 164 6.33 -9.02 -11.31
CA PHE A 164 6.39 -9.49 -9.93
C PHE A 164 7.52 -10.53 -9.73
N PRO A 165 8.39 -10.36 -8.72
CA PRO A 165 9.51 -11.29 -8.48
C PRO A 165 9.14 -12.54 -7.69
N ALA A 166 7.94 -12.59 -7.08
CA ALA A 166 7.59 -13.64 -6.14
C ALA A 166 6.08 -13.86 -6.02
N ALA A 167 5.69 -15.05 -5.53
CA ALA A 167 4.31 -15.42 -5.22
C ALA A 167 3.71 -14.61 -4.07
N HIS A 168 2.38 -14.56 -3.98
CA HIS A 168 1.66 -13.96 -2.86
C HIS A 168 2.00 -14.66 -1.54
N LYS A 169 2.10 -13.89 -0.45
CA LYS A 169 2.30 -14.43 0.91
C LYS A 169 1.19 -14.05 1.87
N GLY A 170 0.68 -12.82 1.82
CA GLY A 170 -0.44 -12.44 2.68
C GLY A 170 -0.69 -10.94 2.79
N LEU A 171 -1.14 -10.53 3.98
CA LEU A 171 -1.39 -9.14 4.33
C LEU A 171 -0.17 -8.57 5.08
N PHE A 172 0.35 -7.46 4.59
CA PHE A 172 1.24 -6.59 5.33
C PHE A 172 0.39 -5.49 5.99
N PHE A 173 0.02 -5.68 7.25
CA PHE A 173 -0.62 -4.64 8.02
C PHE A 173 0.45 -3.65 8.46
N SER A 174 0.38 -2.42 7.96
CA SER A 174 1.39 -1.40 8.21
C SER A 174 0.68 -0.06 8.26
N THR A 175 0.53 0.50 9.47
CA THR A 175 -0.12 1.79 9.65
C THR A 175 0.65 2.65 10.62
N PHE A 176 1.13 3.78 10.15
CA PHE A 176 1.84 4.79 10.91
C PHE A 176 1.94 6.04 10.04
N PHE A 177 2.31 7.18 10.62
CA PHE A 177 2.64 8.38 9.87
C PHE A 177 3.93 8.16 9.04
N GLY A 178 4.62 9.20 8.59
CA GLY A 178 6.00 9.01 8.15
C GLY A 178 6.20 8.83 6.66
N GLY A 179 7.42 8.37 6.38
CA GLY A 179 8.49 9.21 5.85
C GLY A 179 9.55 9.26 6.96
N HIS A 180 10.64 9.97 6.75
CA HIS A 180 11.68 10.12 7.75
C HIS A 180 11.73 11.59 8.20
N GLY A 181 11.96 11.84 9.49
CA GLY A 181 12.04 13.19 10.07
C GLY A 181 10.81 13.64 10.86
N ASP A 182 11.01 14.67 11.67
CA ASP A 182 10.02 15.23 12.61
C ASP A 182 8.82 15.86 11.90
N GLU A 183 8.99 16.30 10.66
CA GLU A 183 7.93 16.91 9.87
C GLU A 183 6.83 15.91 9.45
N TRP A 184 7.04 14.62 9.70
CA TRP A 184 6.04 13.59 9.53
C TRP A 184 5.33 13.21 10.81
N ALA A 185 5.83 13.65 11.96
CA ALA A 185 5.25 13.32 13.24
C ALA A 185 3.85 13.92 13.37
N THR A 186 2.94 13.15 13.97
CA THR A 186 1.61 13.69 14.27
C THR A 186 1.67 14.77 15.34
N PRO A 187 1.05 15.94 15.13
CA PRO A 187 1.08 17.06 16.09
C PRO A 187 0.16 16.84 17.29
N ARG A 188 -0.71 15.82 17.23
CA ARG A 188 -1.71 15.52 18.25
C ARG A 188 -1.89 14.01 18.46
N PRO A 189 -2.50 13.57 19.57
CA PRO A 189 -3.03 12.22 19.65
C PRO A 189 -4.13 12.06 18.60
N GLN A 190 -4.02 11.03 17.76
CA GLN A 190 -5.04 10.69 16.79
C GLN A 190 -4.97 9.20 16.44
N ALA A 191 -6.07 8.67 15.92
CA ALA A 191 -6.24 7.27 15.60
C ALA A 191 -6.89 7.11 14.22
N VAL A 192 -6.65 5.95 13.61
CA VAL A 192 -7.29 5.49 12.38
C VAL A 192 -7.96 4.16 12.70
N TYR A 193 -9.18 3.96 12.21
CA TYR A 193 -9.97 2.77 12.50
C TYR A 193 -10.11 1.90 11.25
N PHE A 194 -10.08 0.60 11.43
CA PHE A 194 -10.17 -0.37 10.34
C PHE A 194 -11.27 -1.39 10.62
N LYS A 195 -11.96 -1.84 9.58
CA LYS A 195 -12.93 -2.95 9.68
C LYS A 195 -13.08 -3.72 8.37
N GLY A 196 -13.66 -4.92 8.47
CA GLY A 196 -14.12 -5.68 7.30
C GLY A 196 -13.00 -6.15 6.38
N PHE A 197 -11.86 -6.53 6.95
CA PHE A 197 -10.78 -7.18 6.19
C PHE A 197 -11.28 -8.47 5.54
N ARG A 198 -11.00 -8.61 4.26
CA ARG A 198 -11.29 -9.81 3.47
C ARG A 198 -10.16 -10.03 2.47
N VAL A 199 -9.67 -11.26 2.41
CA VAL A 199 -8.77 -11.74 1.36
C VAL A 199 -9.48 -12.83 0.58
N THR A 200 -9.39 -12.80 -0.74
CA THR A 200 -9.94 -13.82 -1.63
C THR A 200 -8.96 -14.16 -2.73
N ILE A 201 -8.92 -15.43 -3.13
CA ILE A 201 -8.29 -15.86 -4.38
C ILE A 201 -9.34 -15.66 -5.48
N THR A 202 -9.01 -14.86 -6.48
CA THR A 202 -9.88 -14.59 -7.62
C THR A 202 -9.47 -15.53 -8.75
N ARG A 203 -10.44 -16.14 -9.44
CA ARG A 203 -10.17 -17.02 -10.59
C ARG A 203 -10.14 -16.22 -11.86
#